data_AF-A0A0C5WCJ0-F1
#
_entry.id   AF-A0A0C5WCJ0-F1
#
_cell.length_a   1.000
_cell.length_b   1.000
_cell.length_c   1.000
_cell.angle_alpha   90.00
_cell.angle_beta   90.00
_cell.angle_gamma   90.00
#
_symmetry.space_group_name_H-M   'P 1'
#
loop_
_entity.id
_entity.type
_entity.pdbx_description
1 polymer ?
#
loop_
_entity_poly.entity_id
_entity_poly.type
_entity_poly.pdbx_seq_one_letter_code
_entity_poly.pdbx_strand_id
1 'polypeptide(L)'
;MEKIKLIASIFITTLVLVACKDDAKSSTDANTSEIEEVITDSFEVQMTNEPIKKSNSEIKAELENKGFKTFNFIEEETQDTILMQQYFMVLLKSGPIRSQNEEEAELLQQAHLNHLSKMYQLGYADISGPFGDNGNLRGVTIYNVPTLKMADSLAKADPMVKAGRLEVEIHPWWAAKGFSLR
;
A
#
# COMPACT_ATOMS: atom_id res chain seq x y z
N MET A 1 -43.26 -4.87 28.84
CA MET A 1 -43.63 -6.22 28.33
C MET A 1 -43.87 -6.09 26.84
N GLU A 2 -42.94 -6.57 26.02
CA GLU A 2 -43.18 -6.77 24.58
C GLU A 2 -42.89 -8.22 24.23
N LYS A 3 -43.61 -8.76 23.24
CA LYS A 3 -43.55 -10.18 22.89
C LYS A 3 -42.95 -10.37 21.51
N ILE A 4 -41.98 -11.28 21.46
CA ILE A 4 -41.34 -11.83 20.27
C ILE A 4 -42.39 -12.23 19.22
N LYS A 5 -42.13 -11.93 17.95
CA LYS A 5 -42.70 -12.64 16.80
C LYS A 5 -41.60 -13.13 15.86
N LEU A 6 -41.20 -14.38 16.08
CA LEU A 6 -40.44 -15.17 15.14
C LEU A 6 -41.40 -15.68 14.05
N ILE A 7 -41.11 -15.42 12.77
CA ILE A 7 -41.79 -16.08 11.65
C ILE A 7 -40.72 -16.56 10.67
N ALA A 8 -40.42 -17.85 10.73
CA ALA A 8 -39.78 -18.55 9.62
C ALA A 8 -40.89 -19.10 8.70
N SER A 9 -40.68 -19.06 7.38
CA SER A 9 -41.56 -19.75 6.43
C SER A 9 -40.70 -20.40 5.35
N ILE A 10 -40.61 -21.73 5.42
CA ILE A 10 -40.04 -22.61 4.40
C ILE A 10 -41.20 -23.07 3.54
N PHE A 11 -41.00 -23.17 2.22
CA PHE A 11 -41.62 -24.08 1.23
C PHE A 11 -41.25 -23.51 -0.16
N ILE A 12 -40.96 -24.24 -1.23
CA ILE A 12 -40.43 -25.59 -1.51
C ILE A 12 -40.20 -25.59 -3.04
N THR A 13 -39.34 -26.46 -3.54
CA THR A 13 -38.86 -26.56 -4.93
C THR A 13 -39.92 -26.68 -6.04
N THR A 14 -39.58 -26.19 -7.25
CA THR A 14 -39.85 -26.93 -8.49
C THR A 14 -38.74 -26.74 -9.53
N LEU A 15 -38.48 -27.77 -10.34
CA LEU A 15 -37.42 -27.86 -11.35
C LEU A 15 -38.06 -28.11 -12.73
N VAL A 16 -37.66 -27.36 -13.77
CA VAL A 16 -38.00 -27.65 -15.18
C VAL A 16 -36.76 -27.39 -16.05
N LEU A 17 -36.65 -28.13 -17.16
CA LEU A 17 -35.46 -28.31 -18.00
C LEU A 17 -35.73 -27.88 -19.47
N VAL A 18 -34.71 -28.02 -20.34
CA VAL A 18 -34.78 -28.05 -21.83
C VAL A 18 -34.88 -26.64 -22.48
N ALA A 19 -34.20 -26.30 -23.60
CA ALA A 19 -33.47 -27.09 -24.60
C ALA A 19 -32.11 -26.49 -25.05
N CYS A 20 -31.28 -27.32 -25.68
CA CYS A 20 -30.16 -26.93 -26.56
C CYS A 20 -30.44 -27.41 -27.99
N LYS A 21 -30.04 -26.64 -29.03
CA LYS A 21 -29.90 -27.06 -30.45
C LYS A 21 -29.31 -25.91 -31.29
N ASP A 22 -28.49 -26.03 -32.34
CA ASP A 22 -27.41 -26.95 -32.82
C ASP A 22 -26.38 -26.01 -33.55
N ASP A 23 -25.26 -26.36 -34.20
CA ASP A 23 -24.68 -27.54 -34.86
C ASP A 23 -23.14 -27.55 -34.55
N ALA A 24 -22.41 -28.65 -34.29
CA ALA A 24 -22.20 -29.90 -35.02
C ALA A 24 -21.37 -29.71 -36.33
N LYS A 25 -20.27 -30.43 -36.66
CA LYS A 25 -19.66 -31.74 -36.26
C LYS A 25 -18.11 -31.55 -36.17
N SER A 26 -17.17 -32.46 -35.84
CA SER A 26 -17.05 -33.92 -35.64
C SER A 26 -15.98 -34.19 -34.53
N SER A 27 -15.56 -35.37 -34.03
CA SER A 27 -15.32 -36.75 -34.54
C SER A 27 -13.98 -36.94 -35.32
N THR A 28 -13.15 -37.98 -35.15
CA THR A 28 -13.20 -39.17 -34.23
C THR A 28 -11.83 -39.86 -34.01
N ASP A 29 -11.63 -40.43 -32.80
CA ASP A 29 -10.95 -41.70 -32.41
C ASP A 29 -9.44 -42.08 -32.59
N ALA A 30 -8.99 -42.87 -31.60
CA ALA A 30 -8.07 -44.03 -31.65
C ALA A 30 -6.51 -43.88 -31.69
N ASN A 31 -5.93 -43.68 -30.50
CA ASN A 31 -5.01 -44.60 -29.77
C ASN A 31 -3.91 -45.46 -30.48
N THR A 32 -2.80 -45.65 -29.73
CA THR A 32 -1.80 -46.76 -29.74
C THR A 32 -0.46 -46.59 -30.48
N SER A 33 0.60 -47.07 -29.80
CA SER A 33 1.93 -47.50 -30.31
C SER A 33 3.08 -46.48 -30.34
N GLU A 34 4.25 -47.00 -29.94
CA GLU A 34 5.55 -46.35 -29.74
C GLU A 34 6.34 -46.16 -31.04
N ILE A 35 7.30 -45.21 -31.04
CA ILE A 35 8.75 -45.41 -31.32
C ILE A 35 9.51 -44.06 -31.20
N GLU A 36 10.81 -44.10 -30.93
CA GLU A 36 11.69 -42.95 -30.62
C GLU A 36 12.33 -42.26 -31.85
N GLU A 37 13.30 -41.38 -31.60
CA GLU A 37 14.25 -40.67 -32.50
C GLU A 37 13.77 -39.39 -33.24
N VAL A 38 14.58 -38.31 -33.36
CA VAL A 38 15.74 -37.86 -32.56
C VAL A 38 16.07 -36.37 -32.86
N ILE A 39 16.68 -35.64 -31.90
CA ILE A 39 17.39 -34.33 -32.03
C ILE A 39 16.69 -33.17 -32.78
N THR A 40 16.40 -32.07 -32.07
CA THR A 40 17.05 -30.76 -32.36
C THR A 40 16.89 -29.77 -31.19
N ASP A 41 17.90 -28.90 -31.02
CA ASP A 41 17.93 -27.87 -29.98
C ASP A 41 16.98 -26.70 -30.33
N SER A 42 16.08 -26.39 -29.42
CA SER A 42 15.23 -25.21 -29.46
C SER A 42 15.05 -24.63 -28.05
N PHE A 43 16.13 -24.12 -27.47
CA PHE A 43 16.07 -23.27 -26.28
C PHE A 43 15.27 -21.99 -26.59
N GLU A 44 13.95 -22.04 -26.38
CA GLU A 44 13.08 -20.86 -26.47
C GLU A 44 13.47 -19.85 -25.38
N VAL A 45 14.23 -18.82 -25.77
CA VAL A 45 14.47 -17.65 -24.94
C VAL A 45 13.15 -16.90 -24.78
N GLN A 46 12.37 -17.27 -23.77
CA GLN A 46 11.14 -16.58 -23.41
C GLN A 46 11.49 -15.17 -22.92
N MET A 47 11.40 -14.22 -23.84
CA MET A 47 11.47 -12.78 -23.57
C MET A 47 10.29 -12.38 -22.67
N THR A 48 10.48 -12.49 -21.36
CA THR A 48 9.50 -12.03 -20.39
C THR A 48 9.40 -10.51 -20.45
N ASN A 49 8.20 -10.01 -20.79
CA ASN A 49 7.90 -8.58 -20.81
C ASN A 49 7.71 -8.03 -19.39
N GLU A 50 8.69 -8.25 -18.50
CA GLU A 50 8.73 -7.56 -17.21
C GLU A 50 9.06 -6.08 -17.42
N PRO A 51 8.44 -5.16 -16.68
CA PRO A 51 8.76 -3.74 -16.77
C PRO A 51 10.20 -3.51 -16.28
N ILE A 52 11.05 -2.97 -17.16
CA ILE A 52 12.50 -2.78 -16.90
C ILE A 52 12.70 -2.05 -15.56
N LYS A 53 13.15 -2.82 -14.56
CA LYS A 53 13.41 -2.33 -13.20
C LYS A 53 14.63 -1.41 -13.25
N LYS A 54 14.40 -0.10 -13.13
CA LYS A 54 15.47 0.93 -13.12
C LYS A 54 16.59 0.54 -12.15
N SER A 55 17.83 0.76 -12.57
CA SER A 55 19.01 0.53 -11.76
C SER A 55 19.09 1.52 -10.59
N ASN A 56 19.80 1.15 -9.51
CA ASN A 56 19.97 2.00 -8.34
C ASN A 56 20.62 3.37 -8.69
N SER A 57 21.49 3.42 -9.72
CA SER A 57 22.09 4.67 -10.22
C SER A 57 21.07 5.58 -10.92
N GLU A 58 20.17 5.03 -11.73
CA GLU A 58 19.10 5.80 -12.39
C GLU A 58 18.07 6.31 -11.37
N ILE A 59 17.68 5.46 -10.41
CA ILE A 59 16.77 5.85 -9.31
C ILE A 59 17.42 6.95 -8.46
N LYS A 60 18.71 6.81 -8.13
CA LYS A 60 19.48 7.83 -7.40
C LYS A 60 19.48 9.17 -8.13
N ALA A 61 19.81 9.18 -9.43
CA ALA A 61 19.83 10.40 -10.23
C ALA A 61 18.43 11.05 -10.35
N GLU A 62 17.36 10.26 -10.51
CA GLU A 62 15.99 10.77 -10.53
C GLU A 62 15.57 11.40 -9.19
N LEU A 63 15.97 10.80 -8.06
CA LEU A 63 15.70 11.32 -6.72
C LEU A 63 16.47 12.62 -6.45
N GLU A 64 17.76 12.67 -6.78
CA GLU A 64 18.60 13.87 -6.60
C GLU A 64 18.13 15.03 -7.49
N ASN A 65 17.72 14.76 -8.74
CA ASN A 65 17.10 15.75 -9.62
C ASN A 65 15.76 16.29 -9.09
N LYS A 66 15.04 15.50 -8.26
CA LYS A 66 13.83 15.94 -7.53
C LYS A 66 14.15 16.59 -6.17
N GLY A 67 15.43 16.76 -5.84
CA GLY A 67 15.90 17.39 -4.60
C GLY A 67 15.90 16.49 -3.36
N PHE A 68 15.67 15.17 -3.51
CA PHE A 68 15.81 14.23 -2.40
C PHE A 68 17.29 13.98 -2.10
N LYS A 69 17.61 13.78 -0.82
CA LYS A 69 18.96 13.33 -0.42
C LYS A 69 19.03 11.81 -0.47
N THR A 70 20.12 11.30 -1.03
CA THR A 70 20.41 9.87 -1.10
C THR A 70 21.86 9.59 -0.74
N PHE A 71 22.18 8.35 -0.38
CA PHE A 71 23.55 7.83 -0.39
C PHE A 71 23.54 6.32 -0.65
N ASN A 72 24.70 5.76 -1.01
CA ASN A 72 24.87 4.31 -1.11
C ASN A 72 25.45 3.79 0.21
N PHE A 73 24.73 2.88 0.87
CA PHE A 73 25.27 2.06 1.95
C PHE A 73 25.83 0.76 1.35
N ILE A 74 26.93 0.25 1.89
CA ILE A 74 27.48 -1.06 1.55
C ILE A 74 27.32 -1.93 2.79
N GLU A 75 26.62 -3.04 2.67
CA GLU A 75 26.41 -3.98 3.77
C GLU A 75 27.66 -4.86 3.94
N GLU A 76 28.19 -4.96 5.16
CA GLU A 76 29.54 -5.52 5.39
C GLU A 76 29.65 -7.02 5.06
N GLU A 77 28.59 -7.80 5.33
CA GLU A 77 28.59 -9.25 5.13
C GLU A 77 28.37 -9.67 3.66
N THR A 78 27.46 -8.99 2.96
CA THR A 78 27.05 -9.29 1.57
C THR A 78 27.87 -8.52 0.53
N GLN A 79 28.45 -7.38 0.92
CA GLN A 79 28.99 -6.34 0.02
C GLN A 79 27.94 -5.72 -0.93
N ASP A 80 26.64 -5.93 -0.66
CA ASP A 80 25.56 -5.37 -1.47
C ASP A 80 25.44 -3.85 -1.32
N THR A 81 25.18 -3.17 -2.43
CA THR A 81 25.03 -1.70 -2.49
C THR A 81 23.55 -1.29 -2.36
N ILE A 82 23.17 -0.88 -1.15
CA ILE A 82 21.82 -0.45 -0.79
C ILE A 82 21.67 1.07 -1.00
N LEU A 83 20.73 1.47 -1.85
CA LEU A 83 20.38 2.89 -2.03
C LEU A 83 19.54 3.38 -0.85
N MET A 84 20.09 4.30 -0.05
CA MET A 84 19.41 4.96 1.07
C MET A 84 18.79 6.29 0.61
N GLN A 85 17.57 6.59 1.04
CA GLN A 85 16.90 7.88 0.83
C GLN A 85 16.58 8.54 2.17
N GLN A 86 16.66 9.87 2.23
CA GLN A 86 16.11 10.64 3.34
C GLN A 86 14.59 10.78 3.20
N TYR A 87 13.92 10.48 4.30
CA TYR A 87 12.49 10.61 4.56
C TYR A 87 12.30 11.52 5.78
N PHE A 88 11.05 11.86 6.10
CA PHE A 88 10.71 12.60 7.32
C PHE A 88 9.70 11.83 8.16
N MET A 89 10.16 11.29 9.29
CA MET A 89 9.29 10.62 10.25
C MET A 89 8.58 11.69 11.10
N VAL A 90 7.26 11.76 10.97
CA VAL A 90 6.39 12.63 11.76
C VAL A 90 5.74 11.78 12.85
N LEU A 91 6.10 12.04 14.10
CA LEU A 91 5.43 11.52 15.27
C LEU A 91 4.25 12.42 15.61
N LEU A 92 3.04 11.84 15.65
CA LEU A 92 1.81 12.51 16.03
C LEU A 92 1.64 12.35 17.55
N LYS A 93 1.63 13.46 18.28
CA LYS A 93 1.52 13.53 19.76
C LYS A 93 0.14 14.03 20.17
N SER A 94 -0.30 13.75 21.38
CA SER A 94 -1.56 14.27 21.90
C SER A 94 -1.46 15.78 22.09
N GLY A 95 -2.23 16.56 21.33
CA GLY A 95 -2.25 18.00 21.45
C GLY A 95 -3.05 18.51 22.66
N PRO A 96 -2.89 19.79 23.03
CA PRO A 96 -3.46 20.36 24.25
C PRO A 96 -4.97 20.68 24.16
N ILE A 97 -5.55 20.78 22.97
CA ILE A 97 -6.95 21.19 22.76
C ILE A 97 -7.79 19.95 22.44
N ARG A 98 -8.39 19.35 23.48
CA ARG A 98 -9.15 18.07 23.38
C ARG A 98 -10.58 18.14 23.90
N SER A 99 -11.09 19.34 24.18
CA SER A 99 -12.42 19.60 24.77
C SER A 99 -13.59 19.61 23.78
N GLN A 100 -13.37 19.15 22.54
CA GLN A 100 -14.42 18.99 21.53
C GLN A 100 -15.48 17.98 21.98
N ASN A 101 -16.72 18.15 21.52
CA ASN A 101 -17.78 17.16 21.75
C ASN A 101 -17.57 15.90 20.87
N GLU A 102 -18.43 14.89 21.03
CA GLU A 102 -18.30 13.60 20.32
C GLU A 102 -18.41 13.75 18.79
N GLU A 103 -19.40 14.50 18.32
CA GLU A 103 -19.64 14.80 16.90
C GLU A 103 -18.47 15.55 16.26
N GLU A 104 -17.97 16.62 16.89
CA GLU A 104 -16.81 17.39 16.43
C GLU A 104 -15.52 16.54 16.46
N ALA A 105 -15.36 15.67 17.47
CA ALA A 105 -14.24 14.75 17.56
C ALA A 105 -14.26 13.69 16.44
N GLU A 106 -15.43 13.17 16.07
CA GLU A 106 -15.61 12.24 14.96
C GLU A 106 -15.36 12.92 13.60
N LEU A 107 -15.92 14.11 13.39
CA LEU A 107 -15.69 14.90 12.17
C LEU A 107 -14.20 15.23 11.97
N LEU A 108 -13.50 15.61 13.05
CA LEU A 108 -12.04 15.83 13.01
C LEU A 108 -11.26 14.52 12.75
N GLN A 109 -11.73 13.38 13.28
CA GLN A 109 -11.12 12.07 13.03
C GLN A 109 -11.29 11.62 11.57
N GLN A 110 -12.46 11.84 10.96
CA GLN A 110 -12.70 11.57 9.55
C GLN A 110 -11.88 12.51 8.65
N ALA A 111 -11.80 13.80 9.00
CA ALA A 111 -11.01 14.78 8.26
C ALA A 111 -9.49 14.48 8.30
N HIS A 112 -8.97 13.99 9.43
CA HIS A 112 -7.60 13.51 9.58
C HIS A 112 -7.33 12.27 8.69
N LEU A 113 -8.20 11.26 8.71
CA LEU A 113 -8.06 10.08 7.85
C LEU A 113 -8.09 10.43 6.36
N ASN A 114 -8.95 11.37 5.96
CA ASN A 114 -9.00 11.90 4.59
C ASN A 114 -7.71 12.65 4.22
N HIS A 115 -7.09 13.40 5.15
CA HIS A 115 -5.79 14.04 4.93
C HIS A 115 -4.68 13.01 4.71
N LEU A 116 -4.56 12.01 5.60
CA LEU A 116 -3.55 10.94 5.47
C LEU A 116 -3.70 10.16 4.17
N SER A 117 -4.94 9.76 3.82
CA SER A 117 -5.21 9.05 2.56
C SER A 117 -4.81 9.89 1.34
N LYS A 118 -5.07 11.21 1.37
CA LYS A 118 -4.62 12.13 0.31
C LYS A 118 -3.10 12.27 0.25
N MET A 119 -2.37 12.27 1.37
CA MET A 119 -0.91 12.33 1.36
C MET A 119 -0.31 11.06 0.74
N TYR A 120 -0.91 9.89 1.00
CA TYR A 120 -0.52 8.63 0.37
C TYR A 120 -0.82 8.63 -1.14
N GLN A 121 -2.04 8.99 -1.55
CA GLN A 121 -2.45 9.03 -2.97
C GLN A 121 -1.60 10.01 -3.82
N LEU A 122 -1.08 11.08 -3.22
CA LEU A 122 -0.19 12.05 -3.89
C LEU A 122 1.30 11.66 -3.84
N GLY A 123 1.65 10.53 -3.22
CA GLY A 123 3.05 10.10 -3.04
C GLY A 123 3.86 10.97 -2.08
N TYR A 124 3.21 11.76 -1.23
CA TYR A 124 3.87 12.59 -0.21
C TYR A 124 4.15 11.83 1.10
N ALA A 125 3.47 10.70 1.34
CA ALA A 125 3.74 9.83 2.49
C ALA A 125 3.65 8.35 2.08
N ASP A 126 4.64 7.55 2.48
CA ASP A 126 4.72 6.13 2.10
C ASP A 126 3.98 5.22 3.12
N ILE A 127 3.96 5.60 4.40
CA ILE A 127 3.37 4.83 5.51
C ILE A 127 2.69 5.79 6.50
N SER A 128 1.52 5.42 7.03
CA SER A 128 0.86 6.07 8.18
C SER A 128 0.15 5.03 9.04
N GLY A 129 0.14 5.22 10.37
CA GLY A 129 -0.62 4.36 11.27
C GLY A 129 -0.66 4.86 12.73
N PRO A 130 -1.68 4.46 13.51
CA PRO A 130 -1.74 4.77 14.94
C PRO A 130 -0.74 3.93 15.74
N PHE A 131 -0.37 4.39 16.94
CA PHE A 131 0.25 3.52 17.94
C PHE A 131 -0.84 2.70 18.66
N GLY A 132 -0.53 1.45 19.00
CA GLY A 132 -1.49 0.52 19.61
C GLY A 132 -1.72 0.71 21.11
N ASP A 133 -1.12 1.75 21.72
CA ASP A 133 -1.21 2.04 23.15
C ASP A 133 -1.95 3.36 23.46
N ASN A 134 -2.16 3.61 24.76
CA ASN A 134 -2.81 4.81 25.27
C ASN A 134 -1.81 5.92 25.69
N GLY A 135 -0.61 5.90 25.13
CA GLY A 135 0.45 6.87 25.39
C GLY A 135 0.22 8.24 24.74
N ASN A 136 1.19 9.14 24.96
CA ASN A 136 1.19 10.47 24.35
C ASN A 136 1.38 10.41 22.82
N LEU A 137 2.17 9.46 22.33
CA LEU A 137 2.26 9.16 20.90
C LEU A 137 0.92 8.56 20.44
N ARG A 138 0.32 9.14 19.41
CA ARG A 138 -0.99 8.74 18.85
C ARG A 138 -0.84 8.03 17.51
N GLY A 139 0.19 8.35 16.74
CA GLY A 139 0.53 7.67 15.50
C GLY A 139 1.84 8.16 14.89
N VAL A 140 2.19 7.60 13.75
CA VAL A 140 3.36 7.97 12.94
C VAL A 140 2.98 8.09 11.47
N THR A 141 3.58 9.03 10.76
CA THR A 141 3.53 9.15 9.30
C THR A 141 4.95 9.35 8.76
N ILE A 142 5.33 8.57 7.75
CA ILE A 142 6.62 8.69 7.05
C ILE A 142 6.38 9.48 5.77
N TYR A 143 6.79 10.75 5.76
CA TYR A 143 6.69 11.63 4.60
C TYR A 143 7.86 11.38 3.62
N ASN A 144 7.51 11.21 2.35
CA ASN A 144 8.39 11.01 1.21
C ASN A 144 8.47 12.30 0.39
N VAL A 145 9.18 13.29 0.94
CA VAL A 145 9.33 14.63 0.36
C VAL A 145 10.77 15.12 0.46
N PRO A 146 11.26 15.98 -0.45
CA PRO A 146 12.68 16.34 -0.51
C PRO A 146 13.18 17.22 0.66
N THR A 147 12.29 17.88 1.41
CA THR A 147 12.70 18.83 2.47
C THR A 147 11.85 18.76 3.74
N LEU A 148 12.50 19.02 4.89
CA LEU A 148 11.85 19.13 6.20
C LEU A 148 10.73 20.18 6.20
N LYS A 149 10.93 21.30 5.50
CA LYS A 149 9.92 22.37 5.36
C LYS A 149 8.65 21.89 4.64
N MET A 150 8.79 20.98 3.67
CA MET A 150 7.63 20.38 3.00
C MET A 150 6.90 19.39 3.92
N ALA A 151 7.64 18.53 4.64
CA ALA A 151 7.04 17.62 5.62
C ALA A 151 6.30 18.38 6.74
N ASP A 152 6.92 19.44 7.28
CA ASP A 152 6.33 20.33 8.28
C ASP A 152 5.05 21.02 7.78
N SER A 153 5.10 21.56 6.56
CA SER A 153 3.96 22.23 5.93
C SER A 153 2.79 21.28 5.62
N LEU A 154 3.06 20.01 5.31
CA LEU A 154 2.02 19.01 5.05
C LEU A 154 1.46 18.43 6.36
N ALA A 155 2.31 18.13 7.34
CA ALA A 155 1.89 17.66 8.65
C ALA A 155 1.04 18.70 9.40
N LYS A 156 1.39 19.99 9.30
CA LYS A 156 0.58 21.11 9.84
C LYS A 156 -0.61 21.48 8.96
N ALA A 157 -0.77 20.89 7.77
CA ALA A 157 -1.98 21.03 6.97
C ALA A 157 -3.13 20.14 7.48
N ASP A 158 -2.84 19.15 8.33
CA ASP A 158 -3.79 18.21 8.90
C ASP A 158 -4.88 18.89 9.76
N PRO A 159 -6.17 18.56 9.59
CA PRO A 159 -7.28 19.10 10.40
C PRO A 159 -7.12 18.88 11.91
N MET A 160 -6.64 17.73 12.37
CA MET A 160 -6.45 17.46 13.81
C MET A 160 -5.30 18.27 14.42
N VAL A 161 -4.26 18.55 13.63
CA VAL A 161 -3.12 19.39 14.06
C VAL A 161 -3.56 20.86 14.12
N LYS A 162 -4.31 21.33 13.12
CA LYS A 162 -4.92 22.67 13.12
C LYS A 162 -5.91 22.89 14.27
N ALA A 163 -6.67 21.86 14.65
CA ALA A 163 -7.59 21.89 15.79
C ALA A 163 -6.89 21.73 17.16
N GLY A 164 -5.57 21.54 17.20
CA GLY A 164 -4.81 21.34 18.45
C GLY A 164 -5.11 20.01 19.17
N ARG A 165 -5.80 19.06 18.53
CA ARG A 165 -6.00 17.69 19.05
C ARG A 165 -4.76 16.82 18.90
N LEU A 166 -3.91 17.14 17.93
CA LEU A 166 -2.59 16.56 17.70
C LEU A 166 -1.49 17.64 17.66
N GLU A 167 -0.30 17.27 18.10
CA GLU A 167 0.96 17.98 17.83
C GLU A 167 1.86 17.14 16.91
N VAL A 168 2.82 17.77 16.25
CA VAL A 168 3.76 17.12 15.33
C VAL A 168 5.20 17.29 15.79
N GLU A 169 5.95 16.19 15.82
CA GLU A 169 7.40 16.17 16.05
C GLU A 169 8.05 15.46 14.86
N ILE A 170 9.04 16.10 14.22
CA ILE A 170 9.49 15.70 12.87
C ILE A 170 11.00 15.47 12.84
N HIS A 171 11.40 14.25 12.50
CA HIS A 171 12.79 13.82 12.43
C HIS A 171 13.19 13.44 11.00
N PRO A 172 14.32 13.93 10.47
CA PRO A 172 14.91 13.40 9.24
C PRO A 172 15.34 11.95 9.48
N TRP A 173 14.76 11.01 8.73
CA TRP A 173 14.97 9.57 8.88
C TRP A 173 15.58 9.00 7.60
N TRP A 174 16.40 7.96 7.71
CA TRP A 174 17.05 7.31 6.57
C TRP A 174 16.58 5.87 6.46
N ALA A 175 16.17 5.46 5.27
CA ALA A 175 15.72 4.10 4.97
C ALA A 175 16.16 3.66 3.58
N ALA A 176 16.29 2.35 3.38
CA ALA A 176 16.58 1.76 2.09
C ALA A 176 15.41 1.97 1.13
N LYS A 177 15.70 2.39 -0.11
CA LYS A 177 14.67 2.81 -1.07
C LYS A 177 13.79 1.63 -1.48
N GLY A 178 12.50 1.72 -1.17
CA GLY A 178 11.51 0.72 -1.58
C GLY A 178 11.42 -0.50 -0.67
N PHE A 179 12.04 -0.46 0.52
CA PHE A 179 11.76 -1.44 1.57
C PHE A 179 10.32 -1.27 2.08
N SER A 180 9.64 -2.39 2.34
CA SER A 180 8.33 -2.45 2.98
C SER A 180 8.42 -3.08 4.37
N LEU A 181 7.33 -3.00 5.13
CA LEU A 181 7.08 -3.96 6.21
C LEU A 181 6.86 -5.35 5.59
N ARG A 182 7.02 -6.41 6.41
CA ARG A 182 6.85 -7.82 6.03
C ARG A 182 5.74 -8.45 6.86
#